data_AF-A0A8J8DIE3-F1
#
_entry.id   AF-A0A8J8DIE3-F1
#
_cell.length_a   1.000
_cell.length_b   1.000
_cell.length_c   1.000
_cell.angle_alpha   90.00
_cell.angle_beta   90.00
_cell.angle_gamma   90.00
#
_symmetry.space_group_name_H-M   'P 1'
#
loop_
_entity.id
_entity.type
_entity.pdbx_description
1 polymer ?
#
loop_
_entity_poly.entity_id
_entity_poly.type
_entity_poly.pdbx_seq_one_letter_code
_entity_poly.pdbx_strand_id
1 'polypeptide(L)' 'FFGDAEIEEDIILMSDVNYHPENFNSLFNCFQKIIHQNKTIILATPQRITAKPFIEKLSPFIKQQFAKNIQQTSISIFIL' A
#
# COMPACT_ATOMS: atom_id res chain seq x y z
N PHE A 1 12.42 -8.23 6.79
CA PHE A 1 12.15 -6.78 6.75
C PHE A 1 13.44 -6.08 6.38
N PHE A 2 13.45 -5.31 5.30
CA PHE A 2 14.63 -4.57 4.82
C PHE A 2 15.18 -3.72 5.97
N GLY A 3 16.47 -3.91 6.30
CA GLY A 3 17.19 -3.13 7.31
C GLY A 3 17.38 -1.69 6.86
N ASP A 4 18.62 -1.24 6.76
CA ASP A 4 19.01 0.02 6.11
C ASP A 4 19.35 -0.18 4.62
N ALA A 5 19.03 -1.35 4.08
CA ALA A 5 19.25 -1.67 2.68
C ALA A 5 18.40 -0.76 1.78
N GLU A 6 19.06 -0.17 0.80
CA GLU A 6 18.43 0.62 -0.26
C GLU A 6 17.68 -0.33 -1.21
N ILE A 7 16.48 0.08 -1.60
CA ILE A 7 15.67 -0.64 -2.60
C ILE A 7 16.08 -0.11 -3.96
N GLU A 8 16.62 -0.96 -4.81
CA GLU A 8 17.10 -0.55 -6.14
C GLU A 8 15.94 -0.19 -7.06
N GLU A 9 14.82 -0.92 -6.96
CA GLU A 9 13.66 -0.76 -7.83
C GLU A 9 12.92 0.56 -7.59
N ASP A 10 12.57 1.25 -8.68
CA ASP A 10 11.82 2.51 -8.63
C ASP A 10 10.34 2.33 -8.28
N ILE A 11 9.78 1.15 -8.58
CA ILE A 11 8.36 0.84 -8.41
C ILE A 11 8.21 -0.49 -7.68
N ILE A 12 7.48 -0.46 -6.57
CA ILE A 12 7.15 -1.63 -5.77
C ILE A 12 5.65 -1.93 -5.93
N LEU A 13 5.33 -3.12 -6.42
CA LEU A 13 3.97 -3.61 -6.54
C LEU A 13 3.58 -4.36 -5.27
N MET A 14 2.46 -3.98 -4.65
CA MET A 14 1.91 -4.65 -3.49
C MET A 14 0.45 -5.04 -3.73
N SER A 15 0.16 -6.34 -3.63
CA SER A 15 -1.17 -6.89 -3.86
C SER A 15 -1.72 -7.46 -2.56
N ASP A 16 -2.85 -6.92 -2.11
CA ASP A 16 -3.64 -7.43 -0.99
C ASP A 16 -2.85 -7.63 0.34
N VAL A 17 -1.80 -6.85 0.55
CA VAL A 17 -0.91 -6.98 1.72
C VAL A 17 -1.53 -6.44 3.01
N ASN A 18 -2.55 -5.60 2.90
CA ASN A 18 -3.24 -4.90 3.99
C ASN A 18 -4.49 -5.64 4.50
N TYR A 19 -4.44 -6.97 4.55
CA TYR A 19 -5.55 -7.81 5.00
C TYR A 19 -5.63 -8.00 6.53
N HIS A 20 -4.50 -8.21 7.20
CA HIS A 20 -4.46 -8.49 8.65
C HIS A 20 -4.17 -7.23 9.48
N PRO A 21 -5.10 -6.79 10.37
CA PRO A 21 -4.90 -5.60 11.20
C PRO A 21 -3.65 -5.64 12.08
N GLU A 22 -3.29 -6.82 12.59
CA GLU A 22 -2.11 -7.03 13.43
C GLU A 22 -0.80 -6.62 12.74
N ASN A 23 -0.79 -6.65 11.40
CA ASN A 23 0.38 -6.32 10.59
C ASN A 23 0.43 -4.84 10.19
N PHE A 24 -0.62 -4.05 10.44
CA PHE A 24 -0.74 -2.68 9.90
C PHE A 24 0.39 -1.76 10.34
N ASN A 25 0.87 -1.87 11.58
CA ASN A 25 1.98 -1.06 12.06
C ASN A 25 3.29 -1.41 11.34
N SER A 26 3.62 -2.69 11.27
CA SER A 26 4.83 -3.18 10.58
C SER A 26 4.78 -2.87 9.07
N LEU A 27 3.61 -3.01 8.46
CA LEU A 27 3.39 -2.70 7.05
C LEU A 27 3.50 -1.20 6.78
N PHE A 28 2.93 -0.36 7.64
CA PHE A 28 3.04 1.09 7.52
C PHE A 28 4.50 1.55 7.61
N ASN A 29 5.27 0.99 8.54
CA ASN A 29 6.71 1.29 8.65
C ASN A 29 7.47 0.88 7.38
N CYS A 30 7.09 -0.23 6.74
CA CYS A 30 7.65 -0.65 5.45
C CYS A 30 7.34 0.38 4.35
N PHE A 31 6.08 0.82 4.24
CA PHE A 31 5.67 1.84 3.27
C PHE A 31 6.43 3.15 3.47
N GLN A 32 6.57 3.61 4.72
CA GLN A 32 7.32 4.83 5.02
C GLN A 32 8.78 4.74 4.59
N LYS A 33 9.45 3.61 4.84
CA LYS A 33 10.83 3.41 4.39
C LYS A 33 10.97 3.52 2.87
N ILE A 34 10.07 2.86 2.13
CA ILE A 34 10.05 2.89 0.66
C ILE A 34 9.81 4.32 0.15
N ILE A 35 8.82 5.02 0.73
CA ILE A 35 8.47 6.40 0.36
C ILE A 35 9.64 7.36 0.65
N HIS A 36 10.34 7.20 1.78
CA HIS A 36 11.49 8.04 2.13
C HIS A 36 12.71 7.81 1.22
N GLN A 37 12.80 6.66 0.54
CA GLN A 37 13.80 6.40 -0.50
C GLN A 37 13.36 6.93 -1.88
N ASN A 38 12.32 7.78 -1.94
CA ASN A 38 11.76 8.35 -3.17
C ASN A 38 11.27 7.29 -4.18
N LYS A 39 10.89 6.10 -3.70
CA LYS A 39 10.34 5.02 -4.52
C LYS A 39 8.81 5.12 -4.60
N THR A 40 8.23 4.57 -5.66
CA THR A 40 6.78 4.54 -5.86
C THR A 40 6.19 3.23 -5.37
N ILE A 41 5.11 3.30 -4.61
CA ILE A 41 4.32 2.11 -4.25
C ILE A 41 3.04 2.09 -5.07
N ILE A 42 2.74 0.95 -5.69
CA ILE A 42 1.42 0.67 -6.27
C ILE A 42 0.75 -0.40 -5.40
N LEU A 43 -0.23 0.01 -4.59
CA LEU A 43 -1.00 -0.87 -3.74
C LEU A 43 -2.35 -1.21 -4.40
N ALA A 44 -2.59 -2.48 -4.70
CA ALA A 44 -3.89 -2.97 -5.13
C ALA A 44 -4.54 -3.79 -3.99
N THR A 45 -5.77 -3.45 -3.59
CA THR A 45 -6.49 -4.14 -2.51
C THR A 45 -8.00 -4.18 -2.77
N PRO A 46 -8.70 -5.28 -2.43
CA PRO A 46 -10.15 -5.26 -2.34
C PRO A 46 -10.66 -4.20 -1.36
N GLN A 47 -11.79 -3.58 -1.69
CA GLN A 47 -12.49 -2.63 -0.82
C GLN A 47 -13.13 -3.37 0.36
N ARG A 48 -12.40 -3.46 1.48
CA ARG A 48 -12.85 -4.12 2.72
C ARG A 48 -12.86 -3.12 3.87
N ILE A 49 -13.86 -3.22 4.74
CA ILE A 49 -13.99 -2.37 5.94
C ILE A 49 -12.74 -2.48 6.82
N THR A 50 -12.19 -3.69 6.98
CA THR A 50 -10.99 -3.98 7.77
C THR A 50 -9.75 -3.20 7.32
N ALA A 51 -9.64 -2.92 6.01
CA ALA A 51 -8.51 -2.18 5.44
C ALA A 51 -8.64 -0.66 5.58
N LYS A 52 -9.85 -0.14 5.87
CA LYS A 52 -10.13 1.30 5.89
C LYS A 52 -9.19 2.09 6.81
N PRO A 53 -8.93 1.68 8.06
CA PRO A 53 -8.01 2.41 8.94
C PRO A 53 -6.58 2.49 8.40
N PHE A 54 -6.14 1.44 7.68
CA PHE A 54 -4.82 1.41 7.07
C PHE A 54 -4.73 2.39 5.89
N ILE A 55 -5.75 2.42 5.03
CA ILE A 55 -5.80 3.35 3.89
C ILE A 55 -5.90 4.81 4.37
N GLU A 56 -6.67 5.09 5.44
CA GLU A 56 -6.73 6.42 6.05
C GLU A 56 -5.36 6.90 6.53
N LYS A 57 -4.58 6.00 7.15
CA LYS A 57 -3.21 6.29 7.59
C LYS A 57 -2.27 6.59 6.40
N LEU A 58 -2.53 5.98 5.25
CA LEU A 58 -1.76 6.21 4.01
C LEU A 58 -2.21 7.44 3.22
N SER A 59 -3.40 7.99 3.51
CA SER A 59 -3.99 9.10 2.76
C SER A 59 -3.05 10.29 2.48
N PRO A 60 -2.16 10.71 3.40
CA PRO A 60 -1.24 11.82 3.12
C PRO A 60 -0.22 11.53 2.01
N PHE A 61 0.04 10.25 1.71
CA PHE A 61 1.03 9.81 0.73
C PHE A 61 0.41 9.43 -0.61
N ILE A 62 -0.91 9.25 -0.68
CA ILE A 62 -1.58 8.82 -1.91
C ILE A 62 -1.58 9.96 -2.92
N LYS A 63 -0.89 9.76 -4.04
CA LYS A 63 -0.83 10.69 -5.19
C LYS A 63 -1.97 10.46 -6.18
N GLN A 64 -2.32 9.19 -6.40
CA GLN A 64 -3.41 8.81 -7.33
C GLN A 64 -4.17 7.60 -6.79
N GLN A 65 -5.45 7.52 -7.16
CA GLN A 65 -6.29 6.38 -6.84
C GLN A 65 -7.16 5.97 -8.03
N PHE A 66 -7.39 4.66 -8.16
CA PHE A 66 -8.26 4.07 -9.16
C PHE A 66 -9.14 3.01 -8.52
N ALA A 67 -10.31 2.79 -9.08
CA ALA A 67 -11.17 1.67 -8.73
C ALA A 67 -11.42 0.82 -9.97
N LYS A 68 -11.32 -0.51 -9.82
CA LYS A 68 -11.62 -1.49 -10.87
C LYS A 68 -12.50 -2.58 -10.31
N ASN A 69 -13.56 -2.90 -11.03
CA ASN A 69 -14.40 -4.05 -10.72
C ASN A 69 -13.89 -5.24 -11.53
N ILE A 70 -13.38 -6.26 -10.84
CA ILE A 70 -12.89 -7.50 -11.43
C ILE A 70 -13.74 -8.64 -10.87
N GLN A 71 -14.49 -9.33 -11.74
CA GLN A 71 -15.30 -10.50 -11.35
C GLN A 71 -16.12 -10.26 -10.07
N GLN A 72 -16.91 -9.17 -10.06
CA GLN A 72 -17.76 -8.74 -8.93
C GLN A 72 -17.02 -8.24 -7.67
N THR A 73 -15.68 -8.14 -7.71
CA THR A 73 -14.90 -7.58 -6.61
C THR A 73 -14.42 -6.17 -6.97
N SER A 74 -14.72 -5.19 -6.12
CA SER A 74 -14.18 -3.83 -6.22
C SER A 74 -12.75 -3.80 -5.66
N ILE A 75 -11.79 -3.56 -6.53
CA ILE A 75 -10.38 -3.37 -6.21
C ILE A 75 -10.04 -1.88 -6.26
N SER A 76 -9.47 -1.35 -5.19
CA SER A 76 -8.84 -0.04 -5.18
C SER A 76 -7.35 -0.19 -5.48
N ILE A 77 -6.83 0.68 -6.35
CA ILE A 77 -5.41 0.78 -6.68
C ILE A 77 -4.96 2.17 -6.23
N PHE A 78 -3.93 2.23 -5.39
CA PHE A 78 -3.35 3.46 -4.86
C PHE A 78 -1.91 3.59 -5.34
N ILE A 79 -1.56 4.78 -5.82
CA ILE A 79 -0.18 5.16 -6.13
C ILE A 79 0.27 6.12 -5.04
N LEU A 80 1.34 5.76 -4.33
CA LEU A 80 1.95 6.52 -3.24
C LEU A 80 3.34 7.03 -3.68
#